data_AF-A0A1Y5CYJ5-F1
#
_entry.id   AF-A0A1Y5CYJ5-F1
#
_cell.length_a   1.000
_cell.length_b   1.000
_cell.length_c   1.000
_cell.angle_alpha   90.00
_cell.angle_beta   90.00
_cell.angle_gamma   90.00
#
_symmetry.space_group_name_H-M   'P 1'
#
loop_
_entity.id
_entity.type
_entity.pdbx_description
1 polymer ?
#
loop_
_entity_poly.entity_id
_entity_poly.type
_entity_poly.pdbx_seq_one_letter_code
_entity_poly.pdbx_strand_id
1 'polypeptide(L)'
;SAEEFSDYLKDLCDQYPIVSIEDGQDESDWAGWKYQTDVLGDKVQLVGDDLFVTNTKILKRGIDEKIANSILIKFNQIGSLSETLDAIKMAKDAGFTAVISHRSGETEDTTIADLAVGTCAGQIKTGSLCRSDRISKYNRLLRIQEQLGDKAVYNGLKEVKGQG
;
A
#
# COMPACT_ATOMS: atom_id res chain seq x y z
N SER A 1 -18.30 -9.78 -15.22
CA SER A 1 -18.80 -9.34 -13.90
C SER A 1 -17.61 -9.07 -12.98
N ALA A 2 -17.83 -8.58 -11.76
CA ALA A 2 -16.74 -8.40 -10.78
C ALA A 2 -16.05 -9.72 -10.41
N GLU A 3 -16.83 -10.80 -10.30
CA GLU A 3 -16.33 -12.16 -10.04
C GLU A 3 -15.44 -12.65 -11.18
N GLU A 4 -15.92 -12.58 -12.43
CA GLU A 4 -15.13 -12.98 -13.62
C GLU A 4 -13.83 -12.17 -13.75
N PHE A 5 -13.83 -10.89 -13.36
CA PHE A 5 -12.61 -10.08 -13.37
C PHE A 5 -11.63 -10.49 -12.27
N SER A 6 -12.12 -10.88 -11.09
CA SER A 6 -11.27 -11.44 -10.04
C SER A 6 -10.66 -12.78 -10.44
N ASP A 7 -11.44 -13.64 -11.10
CA ASP A 7 -10.95 -14.92 -11.63
C ASP A 7 -9.88 -14.70 -12.70
N TYR A 8 -10.07 -13.72 -13.59
CA TYR A 8 -9.05 -13.33 -14.57
C TYR A 8 -7.75 -12.85 -13.90
N LEU A 9 -7.85 -11.98 -12.87
CA LEU A 9 -6.67 -11.53 -12.11
C LEU A 9 -5.98 -12.69 -11.38
N LYS A 10 -6.76 -13.65 -10.90
CA LYS A 10 -6.22 -14.88 -10.30
C LYS A 10 -5.45 -15.71 -11.31
N ASP A 11 -5.97 -15.90 -12.52
CA ASP A 11 -5.27 -16.62 -13.58
C ASP A 11 -3.93 -15.95 -13.94
N LEU A 12 -3.86 -14.60 -13.89
CA LEU A 12 -2.60 -13.88 -14.05
C LEU A 12 -1.62 -14.14 -12.90
N CYS A 13 -2.10 -14.21 -11.65
CA CYS A 13 -1.27 -14.54 -10.49
C CYS A 13 -0.79 -15.99 -10.50
N ASP A 14 -1.53 -16.91 -11.13
CA ASP A 14 -1.12 -18.29 -11.31
C ASP A 14 -0.04 -18.42 -12.41
N GLN A 15 -0.04 -17.53 -13.40
CA GLN A 15 0.93 -17.52 -14.51
C GLN A 15 2.20 -16.71 -14.22
N TYR A 16 2.08 -15.65 -13.43
CA TYR A 16 3.16 -14.70 -13.13
C TYR A 16 3.28 -14.51 -11.62
N PRO A 17 4.48 -14.22 -11.09
CA PRO A 17 4.71 -14.01 -9.66
C PRO A 17 4.19 -12.62 -9.20
N ILE A 18 2.93 -12.32 -9.49
CA ILE A 18 2.23 -11.12 -9.06
C ILE A 18 1.86 -11.33 -7.59
N VAL A 19 2.56 -10.62 -6.71
CA VAL A 19 2.36 -10.72 -5.25
C VAL A 19 1.53 -9.56 -4.68
N SER A 20 1.22 -8.55 -5.49
CA SER A 20 0.41 -7.41 -5.08
C SER A 20 -0.44 -6.88 -6.23
N ILE A 21 -1.71 -6.60 -5.95
CA ILE A 21 -2.69 -5.96 -6.84
C ILE A 21 -3.25 -4.75 -6.09
N GLU A 22 -3.36 -3.62 -6.77
CA GLU A 22 -3.96 -2.39 -6.25
C GLU A 22 -5.23 -2.08 -7.04
N ASP A 23 -6.30 -1.69 -6.34
CA ASP A 23 -7.61 -1.36 -6.90
C ASP A 23 -8.09 -2.34 -7.98
N GLY A 24 -8.10 -3.63 -7.61
CA GLY A 24 -8.53 -4.72 -8.49
C GLY A 24 -10.04 -4.74 -8.75
N GLN A 25 -10.82 -3.89 -8.08
CA GLN A 25 -12.26 -3.67 -8.27
C GLN A 25 -12.57 -2.18 -8.06
N ASP A 26 -13.75 -1.75 -8.51
CA ASP A 26 -14.23 -0.36 -8.33
C ASP A 26 -14.35 0.01 -6.84
N GLU A 27 -14.11 1.29 -6.48
CA GLU A 27 -14.20 1.80 -5.10
C GLU A 27 -15.57 1.60 -4.44
N SER A 28 -16.63 1.51 -5.26
CA SER A 28 -18.00 1.30 -4.82
C SER A 28 -18.43 -0.18 -4.77
N ASP A 29 -17.66 -1.09 -5.37
CA ASP A 29 -18.01 -2.51 -5.48
C ASP A 29 -17.49 -3.35 -4.29
N TRP A 30 -18.05 -3.11 -3.12
CA TRP A 30 -17.67 -3.81 -1.88
C TRP A 30 -17.93 -5.32 -1.94
N ALA A 31 -18.94 -5.75 -2.70
CA ALA A 31 -19.24 -7.17 -2.90
C ALA A 31 -18.17 -7.84 -3.79
N GLY A 32 -17.79 -7.19 -4.90
CA GLY A 32 -16.70 -7.62 -5.76
C GLY A 32 -15.37 -7.68 -5.02
N TRP A 33 -15.05 -6.65 -4.22
CA TRP A 33 -13.86 -6.65 -3.37
C TRP A 33 -13.86 -7.78 -2.33
N LYS A 34 -15.02 -8.10 -1.74
CA LYS A 34 -15.15 -9.22 -0.81
C LYS A 34 -14.83 -10.54 -1.50
N TYR A 35 -15.41 -10.77 -2.67
CA TYR A 35 -15.10 -11.95 -3.49
C TYR A 35 -13.62 -12.01 -3.83
N GLN A 36 -13.04 -10.91 -4.34
CA GLN A 36 -11.61 -10.82 -4.66
C GLN A 36 -10.73 -11.15 -3.45
N THR A 37 -11.10 -10.65 -2.27
CA THR A 37 -10.38 -10.93 -1.02
C THR A 37 -10.46 -12.41 -0.64
N ASP A 38 -11.62 -13.04 -0.80
CA ASP A 38 -11.80 -14.46 -0.51
C ASP A 38 -11.01 -15.37 -1.46
N VAL A 39 -10.88 -14.99 -2.74
CA VAL A 39 -10.17 -15.83 -3.73
C VAL A 39 -8.66 -15.61 -3.79
N LEU A 40 -8.16 -14.41 -3.45
CA LEU A 40 -6.75 -14.02 -3.61
C LEU A 40 -6.04 -13.60 -2.33
N GLY A 41 -6.76 -13.15 -1.31
CA GLY A 41 -6.22 -12.43 -0.16
C GLY A 41 -5.26 -13.24 0.74
N ASP A 42 -5.28 -14.57 0.63
CA ASP A 42 -4.37 -15.44 1.36
C ASP A 42 -2.94 -15.45 0.79
N LYS A 43 -2.80 -15.19 -0.52
CA LYS A 43 -1.51 -15.29 -1.24
C LYS A 43 -1.05 -13.96 -1.82
N VAL A 44 -1.99 -13.07 -2.13
CA VAL A 44 -1.73 -11.81 -2.83
C VAL A 44 -2.08 -10.65 -1.93
N GLN A 45 -1.21 -9.64 -1.91
CA GLN A 45 -1.50 -8.36 -1.29
C GLN A 45 -2.54 -7.60 -2.13
N LEU A 46 -3.69 -7.31 -1.54
CA LEU A 46 -4.78 -6.54 -2.15
C LEU A 46 -4.77 -5.15 -1.51
N VAL A 47 -4.33 -4.16 -2.29
CA VAL A 47 -4.13 -2.78 -1.84
C VAL A 47 -5.33 -1.93 -2.25
N GLY A 48 -6.06 -1.39 -1.27
CA GLY A 48 -7.07 -0.37 -1.53
C GLY A 48 -6.44 1.02 -1.55
N ASP A 49 -6.57 1.73 -2.67
CA ASP A 49 -6.17 3.13 -2.83
C ASP A 49 -7.41 4.04 -2.89
N ASP A 50 -8.14 4.01 -4.00
CA ASP A 50 -9.40 4.74 -4.14
C ASP A 50 -10.50 4.12 -3.24
N LEU A 51 -10.41 2.82 -2.94
CA LEU A 51 -11.30 2.16 -1.99
C LEU A 51 -11.28 2.79 -0.58
N PHE A 52 -10.09 3.15 -0.08
CA PHE A 52 -9.93 3.60 1.31
C PHE A 52 -9.60 5.09 1.44
N VAL A 53 -9.05 5.73 0.40
CA VAL A 53 -8.65 7.14 0.35
C VAL A 53 -7.92 7.64 1.60
N THR A 54 -7.07 6.80 2.19
CA THR A 54 -6.35 7.09 3.45
C THR A 54 -7.29 7.50 4.62
N ASN A 55 -8.56 7.11 4.59
CA ASN A 55 -9.58 7.49 5.57
C ASN A 55 -9.85 6.37 6.58
N THR A 56 -9.57 6.65 7.85
CA THR A 56 -9.72 5.68 8.95
C THR A 56 -11.15 5.14 9.12
N LYS A 57 -12.19 5.92 8.80
CA LYS A 57 -13.58 5.44 8.91
C LYS A 57 -13.88 4.38 7.84
N ILE A 58 -13.40 4.60 6.62
CA ILE A 58 -13.61 3.68 5.49
C ILE A 58 -12.72 2.45 5.67
N LEU A 59 -11.46 2.64 6.05
CA LEU A 59 -10.55 1.54 6.40
C LEU A 59 -11.12 0.68 7.52
N LYS A 60 -11.67 1.28 8.59
CA LYS A 60 -12.30 0.51 9.68
C LYS A 60 -13.42 -0.38 9.15
N ARG A 61 -14.29 0.15 8.29
CA ARG A 61 -15.35 -0.64 7.65
C ARG A 61 -14.75 -1.80 6.83
N GLY A 62 -13.71 -1.52 6.05
CA GLY A 62 -13.00 -2.54 5.28
C GLY A 62 -12.44 -3.67 6.15
N ILE A 63 -11.82 -3.33 7.27
CA ILE A 63 -11.32 -4.30 8.25
C ILE A 63 -12.46 -5.14 8.83
N ASP A 64 -13.54 -4.50 9.27
CA ASP A 64 -14.69 -5.18 9.89
C ASP A 64 -15.38 -6.14 8.90
N GLU A 65 -15.47 -5.75 7.62
CA GLU A 65 -16.08 -6.55 6.54
C GLU A 65 -15.11 -7.51 5.85
N LYS A 66 -13.83 -7.54 6.28
CA LYS A 66 -12.73 -8.33 5.68
C LYS A 66 -12.54 -8.05 4.18
N ILE A 67 -12.42 -6.77 3.86
CA ILE A 67 -12.20 -6.25 2.52
C ILE A 67 -10.74 -5.85 2.35
N ALA A 68 -10.10 -6.37 1.30
CA ALA A 68 -8.68 -6.19 1.01
C ALA A 68 -7.78 -6.67 2.18
N ASN A 69 -6.48 -6.44 2.09
CA ASN A 69 -5.54 -6.78 3.17
C ASN A 69 -4.36 -5.78 3.28
N SER A 70 -4.42 -4.67 2.54
CA SER A 70 -3.45 -3.60 2.50
C SER A 70 -4.11 -2.28 2.12
N ILE A 71 -3.49 -1.16 2.52
CA ILE A 71 -3.93 0.19 2.15
C ILE A 71 -2.79 0.98 1.51
N LEU A 72 -3.11 1.76 0.47
CA LEU A 72 -2.22 2.76 -0.09
C LEU A 72 -2.39 4.08 0.69
N ILE A 73 -1.30 4.60 1.24
CA ILE A 73 -1.30 5.79 2.09
C ILE A 73 -0.84 7.00 1.28
N LYS A 74 -1.76 7.94 1.06
CA LYS A 74 -1.51 9.25 0.45
C LYS A 74 -1.98 10.33 1.42
N PHE A 75 -1.05 10.97 2.12
CA PHE A 75 -1.36 11.96 3.16
C PHE A 75 -2.22 13.13 2.65
N ASN A 76 -2.15 13.46 1.35
CA ASN A 76 -2.96 14.52 0.76
C ASN A 76 -4.42 14.14 0.48
N GLN A 77 -4.80 12.86 0.58
CA GLN A 77 -6.21 12.42 0.56
C GLN A 77 -6.91 12.74 1.88
N ILE A 78 -6.21 12.63 3.02
CA ILE A 78 -6.78 12.89 4.36
C ILE A 78 -6.48 14.30 4.88
N GLY A 79 -5.35 14.89 4.48
CA GLY A 79 -5.05 16.31 4.63
C GLY A 79 -4.14 16.68 5.81
N SER A 80 -3.82 15.76 6.72
CA SER A 80 -2.90 16.01 7.83
C SER A 80 -1.97 14.84 8.14
N LEU A 81 -0.80 15.15 8.71
CA LEU A 81 0.16 14.13 9.14
C LEU A 81 -0.41 13.27 10.28
N SER A 82 -1.12 13.88 11.24
CA SER A 82 -1.72 13.14 12.37
C SER A 82 -2.70 12.08 11.89
N GLU A 83 -3.64 12.45 11.01
CA GLU A 83 -4.62 11.50 10.48
C GLU A 83 -3.97 10.44 9.57
N THR A 84 -2.89 10.80 8.88
CA THR A 84 -2.08 9.84 8.11
C THR A 84 -1.45 8.80 9.04
N LEU A 85 -0.89 9.22 10.17
CA LEU A 85 -0.32 8.32 11.18
C LEU A 85 -1.39 7.43 11.81
N ASP A 86 -2.58 7.96 12.07
CA ASP A 86 -3.71 7.18 12.57
C ASP A 86 -4.15 6.09 11.57
N ALA A 87 -4.17 6.39 10.27
CA ALA A 87 -4.47 5.42 9.22
C ALA A 87 -3.41 4.31 9.14
N ILE A 88 -2.12 4.68 9.16
CA ILE A 88 -1.01 3.71 9.18
C ILE A 88 -1.11 2.82 10.42
N LYS A 89 -1.37 3.41 11.59
CA LYS A 89 -1.50 2.66 12.84
C LYS A 89 -2.66 1.68 12.80
N MET A 90 -3.84 2.14 12.36
CA MET A 90 -5.03 1.30 12.25
C MET A 90 -4.81 0.10 11.32
N ALA A 91 -4.18 0.32 10.15
CA ALA A 91 -3.84 -0.76 9.24
C ALA A 91 -2.95 -1.81 9.91
N LYS A 92 -1.85 -1.36 10.55
CA LYS A 92 -0.91 -2.25 11.24
C LYS A 92 -1.55 -3.03 12.38
N ASP A 93 -2.37 -2.37 13.21
CA ASP A 93 -3.05 -3.01 14.33
C ASP A 93 -4.02 -4.12 13.86
N ALA A 94 -4.62 -3.96 12.67
CA ALA A 94 -5.48 -4.95 12.04
C ALA A 94 -4.71 -6.02 11.23
N GLY A 95 -3.38 -5.96 11.21
CA GLY A 95 -2.53 -6.86 10.42
C GLY A 95 -2.55 -6.58 8.91
N PHE A 96 -3.03 -5.42 8.48
CA PHE A 96 -2.87 -4.93 7.11
C PHE A 96 -1.46 -4.38 6.91
N THR A 97 -0.99 -4.40 5.67
CA THR A 97 0.19 -3.63 5.26
C THR A 97 -0.19 -2.20 4.89
N ALA A 98 0.73 -1.25 5.09
CA ALA A 98 0.56 0.15 4.73
C ALA A 98 1.64 0.53 3.71
N VAL A 99 1.23 0.87 2.49
CA VAL A 99 2.15 1.24 1.41
C VAL A 99 2.16 2.75 1.26
N ILE A 100 3.27 3.42 1.62
CA ILE A 100 3.36 4.88 1.51
C ILE A 100 3.49 5.26 0.04
N SER A 101 2.66 6.17 -0.46
CA SER A 101 2.59 6.48 -1.89
C SER A 101 2.75 7.96 -2.22
N HIS A 102 3.33 8.18 -3.40
CA HIS A 102 3.31 9.47 -4.09
C HIS A 102 1.94 9.78 -4.73
N ARG A 103 1.84 10.93 -5.41
CA ARG A 103 0.76 11.24 -6.38
C ARG A 103 1.28 11.31 -7.81
N SER A 104 0.39 11.36 -8.80
CA SER A 104 0.78 11.54 -10.21
C SER A 104 1.47 12.89 -10.45
N GLY A 105 1.01 13.97 -9.82
CA GLY A 105 1.74 15.24 -9.70
C GLY A 105 2.61 15.24 -8.45
N GLU A 106 3.92 15.39 -8.62
CA GLU A 106 4.90 15.43 -7.52
C GLU A 106 5.84 16.61 -7.68
N THR A 107 6.49 16.96 -6.56
CA THR A 107 7.58 17.94 -6.49
C THR A 107 8.88 17.25 -6.13
N GLU A 108 9.94 18.02 -5.89
CA GLU A 108 11.21 17.56 -5.33
C GLU A 108 11.13 17.22 -3.82
N ASP A 109 10.01 17.49 -3.16
CA ASP A 109 9.79 17.15 -1.74
C ASP A 109 10.04 15.66 -1.49
N THR A 110 10.56 15.28 -0.33
CA THR A 110 10.91 13.88 -0.04
C THR A 110 10.24 13.32 1.20
N THR A 111 9.21 14.00 1.73
CA THR A 111 8.55 13.69 3.01
C THR A 111 8.10 12.23 3.10
N ILE A 112 7.63 11.64 2.01
CA ILE A 112 7.17 10.23 2.00
C ILE A 112 8.28 9.21 2.27
N ALA A 113 9.54 9.54 1.97
CA ALA A 113 10.67 8.67 2.30
C ALA A 113 10.88 8.63 3.82
N ASP A 114 10.92 9.79 4.46
CA ASP A 114 11.01 9.90 5.92
C ASP A 114 9.79 9.30 6.63
N LEU A 115 8.59 9.50 6.08
CA LEU A 115 7.36 8.88 6.60
C LEU A 115 7.42 7.36 6.54
N ALA A 116 7.83 6.77 5.42
CA ALA A 116 7.93 5.32 5.26
C ALA A 116 8.92 4.71 6.26
N VAL A 117 10.09 5.34 6.45
CA VAL A 117 11.10 4.84 7.40
C VAL A 117 10.66 5.08 8.84
N GLY A 118 10.23 6.30 9.19
CA GLY A 118 9.88 6.69 10.56
C GLY A 118 8.68 5.94 11.12
N THR A 119 7.77 5.47 10.26
CA THR A 119 6.63 4.63 10.66
C THR A 119 6.90 3.14 10.51
N CYS A 120 8.08 2.74 10.04
CA CYS A 120 8.43 1.37 9.68
C CYS A 120 7.37 0.73 8.76
N ALA A 121 6.89 1.46 7.75
CA ALA A 121 5.78 1.02 6.90
C ALA A 121 6.08 -0.26 6.10
N GLY A 122 7.35 -0.51 5.81
CA GLY A 122 7.83 -1.70 5.09
C GLY A 122 7.82 -1.54 3.57
N GLN A 123 6.88 -0.76 3.02
CA GLN A 123 6.71 -0.57 1.57
C GLN A 123 6.54 0.90 1.17
N ILE A 124 7.02 1.25 -0.03
CA ILE A 124 6.86 2.58 -0.63
C ILE A 124 6.58 2.48 -2.14
N LYS A 125 5.60 3.24 -2.63
CA LYS A 125 5.26 3.40 -4.06
C LYS A 125 5.57 4.84 -4.49
N THR A 126 6.80 5.07 -4.96
CA THR A 126 7.27 6.43 -5.32
C THR A 126 7.64 6.63 -6.80
N GLY A 127 7.25 5.70 -7.68
CA GLY A 127 7.36 5.85 -9.14
C GLY A 127 8.59 5.21 -9.75
N SER A 128 8.74 5.35 -11.07
CA SER A 128 9.84 4.74 -11.83
C SER A 128 11.22 5.34 -11.50
N LEU A 129 12.29 4.73 -12.01
CA LEU A 129 13.68 5.18 -11.88
C LEU A 129 14.03 6.29 -12.89
N CYS A 130 13.08 7.19 -13.14
CA CYS A 130 13.27 8.35 -14.00
C CYS A 130 12.49 9.54 -13.44
N ARG A 131 12.90 10.74 -13.87
CA ARG A 131 12.37 12.04 -13.44
C ARG A 131 12.68 12.38 -11.97
N SER A 132 13.14 13.60 -11.74
CA SER A 132 13.65 14.04 -10.43
C SER A 132 12.57 14.09 -9.35
N ASP A 133 11.30 14.28 -9.73
CA ASP A 133 10.14 14.20 -8.83
C ASP A 133 9.97 12.81 -8.19
N ARG A 134 10.54 11.76 -8.80
CA ARG A 134 10.55 10.38 -8.26
C ARG A 134 11.90 10.04 -7.63
N ILE A 135 12.97 10.30 -8.36
CA ILE A 135 14.35 9.98 -7.94
C ILE A 135 14.76 10.69 -6.65
N SER A 136 14.23 11.88 -6.37
CA SER A 136 14.48 12.60 -5.11
C SER A 136 14.17 11.75 -3.87
N LYS A 137 13.06 11.00 -3.88
CA LYS A 137 12.64 10.13 -2.78
C LYS A 137 13.57 8.92 -2.62
N TYR A 138 13.98 8.29 -3.72
CA TYR A 138 14.99 7.22 -3.68
C TYR A 138 16.33 7.72 -3.13
N ASN A 139 16.79 8.89 -3.59
CA ASN A 139 18.01 9.51 -3.05
C ASN A 139 17.87 9.85 -1.57
N ARG A 140 16.67 10.19 -1.08
CA ARG A 140 16.42 10.40 0.35
C ARG A 140 16.52 9.09 1.13
N LEU A 141 15.93 8.00 0.64
CA LEU A 141 16.05 6.67 1.24
C LEU A 141 17.51 6.21 1.36
N LEU A 142 18.32 6.40 0.31
CA LEU A 142 19.76 6.09 0.35
C LEU A 142 20.48 6.84 1.47
N ARG A 143 20.20 8.13 1.63
CA ARG A 143 20.79 8.95 2.70
C ARG A 143 20.31 8.51 4.10
N ILE A 144 19.03 8.16 4.25
CA ILE A 144 18.51 7.67 5.52
C ILE A 144 19.18 6.33 5.87
N GLN A 145 19.33 5.42 4.91
CA GLN A 145 20.01 4.15 5.12
C GLN A 145 21.50 4.33 5.46
N GLU A 146 22.20 5.25 4.79
CA GLU A 146 23.58 5.62 5.12
C GLU A 146 23.72 6.10 6.57
N GLN A 147 22.74 6.87 7.06
CA GLN A 147 22.75 7.42 8.42
C GLN A 147 22.37 6.40 9.50
N LEU A 148 21.38 5.53 9.23
CA LEU A 148 20.85 4.59 10.21
C LEU A 148 21.58 3.24 10.22
N GLY A 149 22.16 2.83 9.08
CA GLY A 149 22.76 1.52 8.89
C GLY A 149 21.81 0.41 9.34
N ASP A 150 22.30 -0.48 10.19
CA ASP A 150 21.56 -1.64 10.69
C ASP A 150 20.37 -1.30 11.60
N LYS A 151 20.17 -0.03 11.98
CA LYS A 151 18.98 0.40 12.73
C LYS A 151 17.73 0.49 11.85
N ALA A 152 17.88 0.53 10.52
CA ALA A 152 16.78 0.53 9.56
C ALA A 152 16.95 -0.68 8.62
N VAL A 153 16.32 -1.80 8.98
CA VAL A 153 16.48 -3.07 8.28
C VAL A 153 15.58 -3.13 7.04
N TYR A 154 16.17 -3.45 5.89
CA TYR A 154 15.41 -3.82 4.69
C TYR A 154 14.93 -5.26 4.80
N ASN A 155 13.63 -5.43 5.00
CA ASN A 155 13.02 -6.72 5.30
C ASN A 155 12.65 -7.54 4.05
N GLY A 156 12.66 -6.93 2.86
CA GLY A 156 12.42 -7.62 1.59
C GLY A 156 11.00 -8.18 1.47
N LEU A 157 10.89 -9.36 0.86
CA LEU A 157 9.59 -9.94 0.45
C LEU A 157 8.61 -10.16 1.60
N LYS A 158 9.07 -10.38 2.83
CA LYS A 158 8.20 -10.60 4.01
C LYS A 158 7.37 -9.38 4.43
N GLU A 159 7.65 -8.20 3.87
CA GLU A 159 6.84 -7.00 4.08
C GLU A 159 5.58 -6.98 3.19
N VAL A 160 5.51 -7.84 2.17
CA VAL A 160 4.36 -7.95 1.27
C VAL A 160 3.34 -8.92 1.87
N LYS A 161 2.09 -8.47 2.01
CA LYS A 161 1.03 -9.30 2.62
C LYS A 161 0.83 -10.58 1.82
N GLY A 162 0.69 -11.72 2.52
CA GLY A 162 0.58 -13.04 1.90
C GLY A 162 1.93 -13.65 1.49
N GLN A 163 3.04 -12.96 1.75
CA GLN A 163 4.39 -13.45 1.49
C GLN A 163 5.14 -13.62 2.81
N GLY A 164 5.47 -14.87 3.16
CA GLY A 164 6.14 -15.19 4.44
C GLY A 164 5.84 -16.59 4.92
#